data_AF-A0A7J7FS52-F1
#
_entry.id   AF-A0A7J7FS52-F1
#
_cell.length_a   1.000
_cell.length_b   1.000
_cell.length_c   1.000
_cell.angle_alpha   90.00
_cell.angle_beta   90.00
_cell.angle_gamma   90.00
#
_symmetry.space_group_name_H-M   'P 1'
#
loop_
_entity.id
_entity.type
_entity.pdbx_description
1 polymer ?
#
loop_
_entity_poly.entity_id
_entity_poly.type
_entity_poly.pdbx_seq_one_letter_code
_entity_poly.pdbx_strand_id
1 'polypeptide(L)'
;MSRNLIGYLTSYDLDFGKEPFLAALYIAYKILVMLLIDPAKKISFNHNISDGDLVIVYEKHDNMKAVKACEISVLQNCFDVFKHLDWIGKPFGLKVFSNKSRFVYLLAPTLELWTLVLCHRTQILYVADISFVIMYLELVYGCLVLESGTESGSLTTSLTRVVALTGHVYTRLIFTNKGLPHLGREDFERTGLSNVVIVRVRDIQCVRGFLMIFVEG
;
A
#
# COMPACT_ATOMS: atom_id res chain seq x y z
N MET A 1 24.59 27.31 22.60
CA MET A 1 24.90 27.58 21.18
C MET A 1 24.66 26.31 20.34
N SER A 2 23.42 25.79 20.38
CA SER A 2 23.01 24.54 19.70
C SER A 2 21.54 24.67 19.33
N ARG A 3 21.27 25.56 18.38
CA ARG A 3 20.00 25.65 17.66
C ARG A 3 20.40 25.98 16.22
N ASN A 4 19.76 25.31 15.27
CA ASN A 4 19.77 25.61 13.83
C ASN A 4 20.91 25.00 12.99
N LEU A 5 21.01 23.67 12.94
CA LEU A 5 21.52 22.99 11.73
C LEU A 5 20.41 22.26 10.95
N ILE A 6 19.36 21.82 11.65
CA ILE A 6 18.20 21.09 11.07
C ILE A 6 17.38 21.97 10.12
N GLY A 7 17.22 23.26 10.44
CA GLY A 7 16.45 24.20 9.60
C GLY A 7 17.21 24.79 8.41
N TYR A 8 18.53 24.58 8.30
CA TYR A 8 19.33 25.15 7.21
C TYR A 8 19.34 24.27 5.95
N LEU A 9 18.95 23.00 6.05
CA LEU A 9 18.93 22.06 4.92
C LEU A 9 17.53 21.93 4.28
N THR A 10 16.47 22.41 4.92
CA THR A 10 15.08 22.33 4.44
C THR A 10 14.67 23.49 3.53
N SER A 11 15.56 24.45 3.26
CA SER A 11 15.24 25.69 2.52
C SER A 11 16.05 25.90 1.24
N TYR A 12 16.76 24.88 0.76
CA TYR A 12 17.44 24.95 -0.53
C TYR A 12 16.61 24.19 -1.57
N ASP A 13 16.00 24.94 -2.50
CA ASP A 13 15.63 24.42 -3.82
C ASP A 13 16.89 23.84 -4.47
N LEU A 14 17.12 22.54 -4.28
CA LEU A 14 18.27 21.83 -4.83
C LEU A 14 18.05 21.65 -6.33
N ASP A 15 18.68 22.53 -7.09
CA ASP A 15 18.80 22.48 -8.55
C ASP A 15 19.60 21.22 -8.94
N PHE A 16 18.90 20.08 -9.11
CA PHE A 16 19.48 18.72 -9.30
C PHE A 16 20.50 18.60 -10.45
N GLY A 17 20.60 19.62 -11.31
CA GLY A 17 21.56 19.67 -12.42
C GLY A 17 22.97 20.18 -12.07
N LYS A 18 23.20 20.80 -10.90
CA LYS A 18 24.49 21.47 -10.61
C LYS A 18 25.44 20.76 -9.66
N GLU A 19 24.94 19.94 -8.72
CA GLU A 19 25.76 19.33 -7.68
C GLU A 19 25.37 17.85 -7.43
N PRO A 20 25.75 16.93 -8.34
CA PRO A 20 25.33 15.52 -8.28
C PRO A 20 25.83 14.80 -7.02
N PHE A 21 26.91 15.28 -6.40
CA PHE A 21 27.48 14.70 -5.20
C PHE A 21 26.64 14.96 -3.94
N LEU A 22 26.05 16.16 -3.82
CA LEU A 22 25.15 16.50 -2.70
C LEU A 22 23.80 15.79 -2.83
N ALA A 23 23.28 15.68 -4.06
CA ALA A 23 22.08 14.88 -4.33
C ALA A 23 22.31 13.40 -3.99
N ALA A 24 23.46 12.83 -4.37
CA ALA A 24 23.82 11.46 -4.03
C ALA A 24 23.99 11.25 -2.52
N LEU A 25 24.62 12.20 -1.81
CA LEU A 25 24.79 12.13 -0.36
C LEU A 25 23.47 12.27 0.38
N TYR A 26 22.57 13.13 -0.08
CA TYR A 26 21.22 13.30 0.46
C TYR A 26 20.35 12.06 0.22
N ILE A 27 20.42 11.47 -0.98
CA ILE A 27 19.76 10.20 -1.30
C ILE A 27 20.33 9.08 -0.44
N ALA A 28 21.65 8.98 -0.31
CA ALA A 28 22.31 7.99 0.53
C ALA A 28 21.94 8.16 2.02
N TYR A 29 21.83 9.40 2.50
CA TYR A 29 21.36 9.73 3.84
C TYR A 29 19.87 9.35 4.02
N LYS A 30 18.98 9.69 3.08
CA LYS A 30 17.57 9.26 3.11
C LYS A 30 17.46 7.73 3.14
N ILE A 31 18.23 7.02 2.32
CA ILE A 31 18.26 5.55 2.28
C ILE A 31 18.79 4.97 3.60
N LEU A 32 19.84 5.57 4.19
CA LEU A 32 20.41 5.16 5.47
C LEU A 32 19.41 5.35 6.61
N VAL A 33 18.69 6.47 6.63
CA VAL A 33 17.58 6.73 7.58
C VAL A 33 16.42 5.76 7.34
N MET A 34 16.11 5.43 6.09
CA MET A 34 15.07 4.46 5.71
C MET A 34 15.38 3.03 6.19
N LEU A 35 16.67 2.67 6.35
CA LEU A 35 17.13 1.38 6.88
C LEU A 35 17.15 1.31 8.42
N LEU A 36 17.09 2.45 9.12
CA LEU A 36 17.28 2.53 10.58
C LEU A 36 15.98 2.52 11.39
N ILE A 37 14.82 2.32 10.76
CA ILE A 37 13.52 2.44 11.43
C ILE A 37 12.92 1.06 11.73
N ASP A 38 12.85 0.79 13.04
CA ASP A 38 12.11 -0.23 13.80
C ASP A 38 12.26 -1.73 13.37
N PRO A 39 13.16 -2.50 14.03
CA PRO A 39 13.30 -3.93 13.78
C PRO A 39 12.08 -4.77 14.23
N ALA A 40 11.15 -4.21 15.01
CA ALA A 40 10.07 -4.95 15.66
C ALA A 40 8.80 -5.12 14.78
N LYS A 41 8.64 -4.33 13.71
CA LYS A 41 7.57 -4.48 12.71
C LYS A 41 8.13 -4.72 11.32
N LYS A 42 9.07 -5.65 11.24
CA LYS A 42 9.47 -6.25 9.98
C LYS A 42 8.21 -6.88 9.37
N ILE A 43 7.82 -6.46 8.17
CA ILE A 43 6.97 -7.31 7.31
C ILE A 43 7.85 -8.53 7.02
N SER A 44 7.79 -9.52 7.90
CA SER A 44 8.67 -10.67 7.82
C SER A 44 8.16 -11.53 6.67
N PHE A 45 8.86 -11.50 5.54
CA PHE A 45 8.65 -12.43 4.43
C PHE A 45 8.82 -13.91 4.82
N ASN A 46 9.35 -14.17 6.03
CA ASN A 46 9.45 -15.49 6.65
C ASN A 46 8.25 -15.84 7.56
N HIS A 47 7.15 -15.08 7.49
CA HIS A 47 5.92 -15.44 8.21
C HIS A 47 5.23 -16.62 7.52
N ASN A 48 4.75 -17.58 8.31
CA ASN A 48 3.88 -18.64 7.82
C ASN A 48 2.44 -18.13 7.78
N ILE A 49 1.68 -18.54 6.78
CA ILE A 49 0.27 -18.15 6.62
C ILE A 49 -0.49 -18.59 7.87
N SER A 50 -1.16 -17.65 8.52
CA SER A 50 -2.00 -17.88 9.69
C SER A 50 -3.49 -17.69 9.37
N ASP A 51 -4.37 -18.18 10.24
CA ASP A 51 -5.80 -17.94 10.11
C ASP A 51 -6.10 -16.43 10.17
N GLY A 52 -6.87 -15.94 9.22
CA GLY A 52 -7.21 -14.53 9.07
C GLY A 52 -6.26 -13.70 8.22
N ASP A 53 -5.11 -14.25 7.80
CA ASP A 53 -4.15 -13.54 6.93
C ASP A 53 -4.74 -13.29 5.54
N LEU A 54 -4.37 -12.14 4.95
CA LEU A 54 -4.66 -11.86 3.54
C LEU A 54 -3.59 -12.54 2.66
N VAL A 55 -4.02 -13.39 1.74
CA VAL A 55 -3.13 -14.13 0.82
C VAL A 55 -3.48 -13.77 -0.62
N ILE A 56 -2.45 -13.51 -1.43
CA ILE A 56 -2.62 -13.31 -2.87
C ILE A 56 -2.42 -14.64 -3.58
N VAL A 57 -3.50 -15.18 -4.13
CA VAL A 57 -3.46 -16.42 -4.90
C VAL A 57 -3.16 -16.09 -6.35
N TYR A 58 -1.96 -16.46 -6.80
CA TYR A 58 -1.53 -16.30 -8.18
C TYR A 58 -1.90 -17.56 -8.98
N GLU A 59 -2.85 -17.40 -9.89
CA GLU A 59 -3.34 -18.49 -10.75
C GLU A 59 -2.63 -18.46 -12.11
N LYS A 60 -2.54 -17.27 -12.73
CA LYS A 60 -1.87 -16.99 -14.02
C LYS A 60 -1.32 -15.55 -14.01
N HIS A 61 -0.54 -15.21 -15.04
CA HIS A 61 0.00 -13.85 -15.21
C HIS A 61 -1.09 -12.75 -15.19
N ASP A 62 -2.28 -13.06 -15.72
CA ASP A 62 -3.41 -12.13 -15.83
C ASP A 62 -4.55 -12.45 -14.84
N ASN A 63 -4.34 -13.38 -13.92
CA ASN A 63 -5.38 -13.75 -12.96
C ASN A 63 -4.79 -14.05 -11.59
N MET A 64 -5.06 -13.13 -10.68
CA MET A 64 -4.68 -13.18 -9.28
C MET A 64 -5.90 -12.80 -8.43
N LYS A 65 -5.98 -13.33 -7.22
CA LYS A 65 -7.09 -13.03 -6.30
C LYS A 65 -6.58 -12.79 -4.89
N ALA A 66 -7.11 -11.75 -4.24
CA ALA A 66 -6.96 -11.55 -2.81
C ALA A 66 -7.97 -12.42 -2.03
N VAL A 67 -7.47 -13.33 -1.21
CA VAL A 67 -8.27 -14.27 -0.42
C VAL A 67 -7.86 -14.18 1.04
N LYS A 68 -8.84 -14.10 1.95
CA LYS A 68 -8.57 -14.21 3.38
C LYS A 68 -8.45 -15.69 3.76
N ALA A 69 -7.30 -16.09 4.28
CA ALA A 69 -7.08 -17.43 4.80
C ALA A 69 -8.02 -17.67 5.97
N CYS A 70 -8.75 -18.78 5.93
CA CYS A 70 -9.67 -19.17 6.99
C CYS A 70 -9.78 -20.69 7.00
N GLU A 71 -9.50 -21.35 8.13
CA GLU A 71 -9.38 -22.81 8.24
C GLU A 71 -10.54 -23.60 7.60
N ILE A 72 -11.75 -23.04 7.70
CA ILE A 72 -13.00 -23.69 7.28
C ILE A 72 -13.32 -23.42 5.81
N SER A 73 -12.70 -22.42 5.19
CA SER A 73 -13.04 -22.00 3.83
C SER A 73 -12.18 -22.68 2.76
N VAL A 74 -12.73 -22.66 1.54
CA VAL A 74 -12.12 -23.26 0.36
C VAL A 74 -12.12 -22.24 -0.77
N LEU A 75 -11.04 -22.22 -1.55
CA LEU A 75 -10.96 -21.48 -2.78
C LEU A 75 -11.32 -22.41 -3.94
N GLN A 76 -12.38 -22.06 -4.66
CA GLN A 76 -12.74 -22.72 -5.91
C GLN A 76 -12.42 -21.81 -7.09
N ASN A 77 -11.64 -22.31 -8.05
CA ASN A 77 -11.34 -21.62 -9.28
C ASN A 77 -11.36 -22.58 -10.48
N CYS A 78 -11.01 -22.08 -11.67
CA CYS A 78 -10.92 -22.91 -12.87
C CYS A 78 -9.79 -23.95 -12.80
N PHE A 79 -8.88 -23.85 -11.84
CA PHE A 79 -7.76 -24.76 -11.66
C PHE A 79 -8.07 -25.94 -10.77
N ASP A 80 -9.09 -25.86 -9.90
CA ASP A 80 -9.75 -26.91 -9.09
C ASP A 80 -10.11 -26.33 -7.70
N VAL A 81 -10.25 -27.17 -6.66
CA VAL A 81 -10.63 -26.75 -5.30
C VAL A 81 -9.41 -26.83 -4.37
N PHE A 82 -9.10 -25.72 -3.70
CA PHE A 82 -7.98 -25.61 -2.76
C PHE A 82 -8.53 -25.33 -1.35
N LYS A 83 -8.21 -26.21 -0.38
CA LYS A 83 -8.61 -26.00 1.02
C LYS A 83 -7.65 -25.05 1.70
N HIS A 84 -8.16 -24.05 2.40
CA HIS A 84 -7.31 -23.09 3.10
C HIS A 84 -6.59 -23.71 4.30
N LEU A 85 -7.15 -24.78 4.88
CA LEU A 85 -6.50 -25.59 5.90
C LEU A 85 -5.10 -26.07 5.44
N ASP A 86 -4.93 -26.36 4.14
CA ASP A 86 -3.66 -26.80 3.58
C ASP A 86 -2.67 -25.64 3.38
N TRP A 87 -3.09 -24.40 3.58
CA TRP A 87 -2.25 -23.20 3.42
C TRP A 87 -1.69 -22.76 4.76
N ILE A 88 -2.48 -22.89 5.81
CA ILE A 88 -2.13 -22.45 7.17
C ILE A 88 -0.91 -23.22 7.67
N GLY A 89 0.03 -22.50 8.27
CA GLY A 89 1.33 -23.02 8.72
C GLY A 89 2.39 -23.14 7.62
N LYS A 90 2.06 -22.88 6.35
CA LYS A 90 3.03 -22.89 5.24
C LYS A 90 3.61 -21.50 4.98
N PRO A 91 4.86 -21.40 4.49
CA PRO A 91 5.46 -20.11 4.14
C PRO A 91 4.81 -19.52 2.88
N PHE A 92 4.81 -18.18 2.80
CA PHE A 92 4.49 -17.48 1.56
C PHE A 92 5.50 -17.81 0.45
N GLY A 93 5.07 -17.68 -0.80
CA GLY A 93 5.82 -18.05 -2.01
C GLY A 93 5.68 -19.52 -2.41
N LEU A 94 4.97 -20.34 -1.63
CA LEU A 94 4.84 -21.76 -1.89
C LEU A 94 3.87 -22.06 -3.04
N LYS A 95 4.21 -23.08 -3.83
CA LYS A 95 3.34 -23.73 -4.80
C LYS A 95 2.43 -24.76 -4.11
N VAL A 96 1.12 -24.55 -4.16
CA VAL A 96 0.14 -25.48 -3.60
C VAL A 96 -0.56 -26.23 -4.73
N PHE A 97 -0.67 -27.55 -4.57
CA PHE A 97 -1.31 -28.42 -5.54
C PHE A 97 -2.74 -28.74 -5.14
N SER A 98 -3.61 -28.87 -6.14
CA SER A 98 -4.93 -29.47 -5.98
C SER A 98 -4.88 -30.99 -6.18
N ASN A 99 -5.97 -31.66 -5.82
CA ASN A 99 -6.17 -33.10 -6.02
C ASN A 99 -5.97 -33.56 -7.47
N LYS A 100 -6.24 -32.69 -8.46
CA LYS A 100 -6.03 -32.98 -9.90
C LYS A 100 -4.66 -32.56 -10.44
N SER A 101 -3.64 -32.45 -9.60
CA SER A 101 -2.26 -32.06 -9.98
C SER A 101 -2.12 -30.66 -10.62
N ARG A 102 -3.14 -29.80 -10.48
CA ARG A 102 -3.07 -28.37 -10.83
C ARG A 102 -2.51 -27.59 -9.66
N PHE A 103 -2.02 -26.37 -9.88
CA PHE A 103 -1.39 -25.61 -8.81
C PHE A 103 -1.68 -24.11 -8.88
N VAL A 104 -1.49 -23.46 -7.74
CA VAL A 104 -1.47 -22.00 -7.57
C VAL A 104 -0.27 -21.62 -6.70
N TYR A 105 0.18 -20.37 -6.77
CA TYR A 105 1.17 -19.83 -5.83
C TYR A 105 0.48 -18.96 -4.78
N LEU A 106 0.90 -19.11 -3.53
CA LEU A 106 0.42 -18.29 -2.42
C LEU A 106 1.44 -17.19 -2.15
N LEU A 107 1.14 -15.95 -2.53
CA LEU A 107 2.03 -14.81 -2.40
C LEU A 107 1.63 -13.96 -1.19
N ALA A 108 2.64 -13.36 -0.55
CA ALA A 108 2.42 -12.37 0.49
C ALA A 108 1.72 -11.14 -0.13
N PRO A 109 0.78 -10.50 0.60
CA PRO A 109 0.12 -9.30 0.12
C PRO A 109 1.13 -8.16 0.06
N THR A 110 1.46 -7.74 -1.15
CA THR A 110 2.20 -6.49 -1.39
C THR A 110 1.26 -5.46 -2.00
N LEU A 111 1.63 -4.18 -1.92
CA LEU A 111 0.82 -3.10 -2.46
C LEU A 111 0.70 -3.20 -3.99
N GLU A 112 1.78 -3.62 -4.64
CA GLU A 112 1.85 -3.79 -6.08
C GLU A 112 0.92 -4.91 -6.52
N LEU A 113 0.90 -6.03 -5.79
CA LEU A 113 -0.05 -7.11 -6.04
C LEU A 113 -1.48 -6.70 -5.69
N TRP A 114 -1.67 -5.92 -4.62
CA TRP A 114 -2.98 -5.38 -4.24
C TRP A 114 -3.59 -4.53 -5.34
N THR A 115 -2.80 -3.63 -5.96
CA THR A 115 -3.22 -2.82 -7.11
C THR A 115 -3.75 -3.66 -8.28
N LEU A 116 -3.25 -4.89 -8.44
CA LEU A 116 -3.68 -5.80 -9.52
C LEU A 116 -4.92 -6.64 -9.17
N VAL A 117 -5.22 -6.84 -7.88
CA VAL A 117 -6.33 -7.72 -7.44
C VAL A 117 -7.50 -6.98 -6.81
N LEU A 118 -7.35 -5.69 -6.55
CA LEU A 118 -8.41 -4.88 -5.95
C LEU A 118 -9.63 -4.83 -6.86
N CYS A 119 -10.80 -4.60 -6.26
CA CYS A 119 -12.03 -4.45 -7.02
C CYS A 119 -12.02 -3.09 -7.73
N HIS A 120 -11.92 -3.11 -9.07
CA HIS A 120 -12.00 -1.90 -9.89
C HIS A 120 -13.40 -1.29 -9.82
N ARG A 121 -13.54 -0.23 -9.02
CA ARG A 121 -14.78 0.58 -8.92
C ARG A 121 -14.70 1.84 -9.76
N THR A 122 -13.50 2.32 -9.99
CA THR A 122 -13.16 3.54 -10.73
C THR A 122 -11.91 3.27 -11.58
N GLN A 123 -11.53 4.25 -12.40
CA GLN A 123 -10.16 4.28 -12.94
C GLN A 123 -9.16 4.33 -11.78
N ILE A 124 -8.02 3.68 -11.91
CA ILE A 124 -6.99 3.66 -10.87
C ILE A 124 -5.64 4.07 -11.44
N LEU A 125 -4.77 4.56 -10.57
CA LEU A 125 -3.35 4.68 -10.87
C LEU A 125 -2.66 3.33 -10.65
N TYR A 126 -1.74 3.01 -11.56
CA TYR A 126 -0.88 1.83 -11.48
C TYR A 126 0.49 2.21 -10.90
N VAL A 127 1.29 1.19 -10.58
CA VAL A 127 2.61 1.33 -9.95
C VAL A 127 3.52 2.35 -10.63
N ALA A 128 3.49 2.46 -11.97
CA ALA A 128 4.31 3.42 -12.70
C ALA A 128 3.94 4.86 -12.35
N ASP A 129 2.66 5.23 -12.47
CA ASP A 129 2.20 6.60 -12.16
C ASP A 129 2.32 6.91 -10.66
N ILE A 130 2.01 5.93 -9.81
CA ILE A 130 2.16 6.05 -8.36
C ILE A 130 3.62 6.31 -7.99
N SER A 131 4.58 5.64 -8.65
CA SER A 131 6.00 5.85 -8.39
C SER A 131 6.42 7.29 -8.71
N PHE A 132 5.90 7.86 -9.81
CA PHE A 132 6.14 9.27 -10.14
C PHE A 132 5.51 10.19 -9.09
N VAL A 133 4.27 9.96 -8.68
CA VAL A 133 3.60 10.78 -7.65
C VAL A 133 4.41 10.80 -6.35
N ILE A 134 4.83 9.62 -5.86
CA ILE A 134 5.64 9.50 -4.64
C ILE A 134 6.97 10.24 -4.80
N MET A 135 7.63 10.08 -5.95
CA MET A 135 8.92 10.69 -6.24
C MET A 135 8.84 12.21 -6.33
N TYR A 136 7.90 12.75 -7.11
CA TYR A 136 7.75 14.19 -7.33
C TYR A 136 7.28 14.96 -6.10
N LEU A 137 6.52 14.30 -5.22
CA LEU A 137 6.09 14.87 -3.94
C LEU A 137 7.11 14.65 -2.82
N GLU A 138 8.25 14.04 -3.16
CA GLU A 138 9.34 13.70 -2.24
C GLU A 138 8.89 13.00 -0.95
N LEU A 139 7.81 12.21 -1.04
CA LEU A 139 7.17 11.62 0.12
C LEU A 139 8.16 10.73 0.86
N VAL A 140 8.20 10.91 2.17
CA VAL A 140 9.02 10.10 3.07
C VAL A 140 8.21 9.55 4.22
N TYR A 141 8.87 8.68 4.95
CA TYR A 141 8.42 8.18 6.22
C TYR A 141 7.95 9.30 7.16
N GLY A 142 6.82 9.10 7.84
CA GLY A 142 6.29 10.06 8.80
C GLY A 142 5.50 11.22 8.18
N CYS A 143 5.53 11.40 6.86
CA CYS A 143 4.76 12.45 6.21
C CYS A 143 3.27 12.32 6.48
N LEU A 144 2.62 13.46 6.66
CA LEU A 144 1.18 13.55 6.55
C LEU A 144 0.80 13.68 5.08
N VAL A 145 -0.11 12.86 4.58
CA VAL A 145 -0.55 12.93 3.18
C VAL A 145 -2.06 13.12 3.14
N LEU A 146 -2.50 14.19 2.46
CA LEU A 146 -3.91 14.43 2.18
C LEU A 146 -4.23 14.03 0.74
N GLU A 147 -4.99 12.96 0.61
CA GLU A 147 -5.54 12.47 -0.66
C GLU A 147 -7.03 12.85 -0.76
N SER A 148 -7.45 13.36 -1.91
CA SER A 148 -8.85 13.63 -2.21
C SER A 148 -9.30 12.74 -3.37
N GLY A 149 -10.20 11.80 -3.09
CA GLY A 149 -10.60 10.75 -4.02
C GLY A 149 -9.97 9.41 -3.66
N THR A 150 -10.45 8.76 -2.60
CA THR A 150 -9.98 7.41 -2.19
C THR A 150 -10.22 6.36 -3.27
N GLU A 151 -11.28 6.54 -4.07
CA GLU A 151 -11.57 5.68 -5.22
C GLU A 151 -11.54 4.18 -4.87
N SER A 152 -10.83 3.36 -5.64
CA SER A 152 -10.63 1.92 -5.39
C SER A 152 -9.45 1.64 -4.43
N GLY A 153 -8.79 2.69 -3.92
CA GLY A 153 -7.73 2.58 -2.89
C GLY A 153 -6.33 2.25 -3.38
N SER A 154 -6.08 2.20 -4.70
CA SER A 154 -4.74 1.85 -5.25
C SER A 154 -3.64 2.82 -4.79
N LEU A 155 -3.86 4.12 -4.99
CA LEU A 155 -2.94 5.18 -4.59
C LEU A 155 -2.83 5.25 -3.06
N THR A 156 -3.97 5.31 -2.36
CA THR A 156 -4.04 5.33 -0.88
C THR A 156 -3.18 4.24 -0.26
N THR A 157 -3.36 2.99 -0.72
CA THR A 157 -2.66 1.82 -0.19
C THR A 157 -1.15 1.98 -0.43
N SER A 158 -0.75 2.50 -1.60
CA SER A 158 0.67 2.76 -1.88
C SER A 158 1.29 3.85 -1.02
N LEU A 159 0.56 4.93 -0.77
CA LEU A 159 0.99 6.01 0.12
C LEU A 159 1.24 5.52 1.54
N THR A 160 0.44 4.56 2.05
CA THR A 160 0.61 4.05 3.42
C THR A 160 1.98 3.44 3.68
N ARG A 161 2.58 2.77 2.68
CA ARG A 161 3.93 2.20 2.83
C ARG A 161 4.97 3.30 2.95
N VAL A 162 4.82 4.37 2.20
CA VAL A 162 5.77 5.49 2.22
C VAL A 162 5.72 6.20 3.57
N VAL A 163 4.52 6.44 4.09
CA VAL A 163 4.33 7.20 5.33
C VAL A 163 4.33 6.34 6.61
N ALA A 164 4.55 5.03 6.51
CA ALA A 164 4.27 4.05 7.56
C ALA A 164 4.84 4.39 8.95
N LEU A 165 4.40 3.65 9.98
CA LEU A 165 4.78 3.70 11.40
C LEU A 165 4.47 5.00 12.19
N THR A 166 4.72 6.21 11.65
CA THR A 166 4.39 7.49 12.33
C THR A 166 3.57 8.46 11.49
N GLY A 167 3.52 8.28 10.17
CA GLY A 167 2.74 9.12 9.29
C GLY A 167 1.30 8.62 9.10
N HIS A 168 0.48 9.45 8.49
CA HIS A 168 -0.93 9.16 8.26
C HIS A 168 -1.38 9.60 6.87
N VAL A 169 -2.22 8.78 6.24
CA VAL A 169 -2.88 9.14 4.99
C VAL A 169 -4.32 9.53 5.30
N TYR A 170 -4.63 10.82 5.17
CA TYR A 170 -5.99 11.31 5.20
C TYR A 170 -6.58 11.21 3.80
N THR A 171 -7.50 10.29 3.60
CA THR A 171 -8.15 10.11 2.31
C THR A 171 -9.62 10.52 2.38
N ARG A 172 -10.11 11.20 1.35
CA ARG A 172 -11.51 11.60 1.24
C ARG A 172 -12.25 10.82 0.18
N LEU A 173 -13.35 10.15 0.57
CA LEU A 173 -14.28 9.50 -0.35
C LEU A 173 -15.30 10.52 -0.88
N ILE A 174 -15.43 10.59 -2.20
CA ILE A 174 -16.45 11.40 -2.89
C ILE A 174 -17.70 10.54 -3.06
N PHE A 175 -18.86 11.05 -2.64
CA PHE A 175 -20.14 10.41 -2.90
C PHE A 175 -20.57 10.68 -4.33
N THR A 176 -20.42 9.69 -5.20
CA THR A 176 -21.19 9.65 -6.46
C THR A 176 -22.24 8.56 -6.35
N ASN A 177 -23.43 8.85 -6.85
CA ASN A 177 -24.74 8.31 -6.49
C ASN A 177 -25.01 6.78 -6.68
N LYS A 178 -23.99 5.89 -6.62
CA LYS A 178 -24.14 4.43 -6.87
C LYS A 178 -23.16 3.48 -6.13
N GLY A 179 -22.58 3.84 -4.98
CA GLY A 179 -21.70 2.91 -4.25
C GLY A 179 -21.62 3.22 -2.77
N LEU A 180 -21.79 2.20 -1.91
CA LEU A 180 -21.85 2.42 -0.47
C LEU A 180 -20.46 2.76 0.10
N PRO A 181 -20.35 3.81 0.95
CA PRO A 181 -19.09 4.27 1.53
C PRO A 181 -18.40 3.26 2.46
N HIS A 182 -19.09 2.20 2.89
CA HIS A 182 -18.50 1.14 3.71
C HIS A 182 -17.45 0.31 2.95
N LEU A 183 -17.57 0.17 1.63
CA LEU A 183 -16.70 -0.71 0.84
C LEU A 183 -15.24 -0.25 0.81
N GLY A 184 -15.00 1.07 0.81
CA GLY A 184 -13.63 1.60 0.90
C GLY A 184 -12.99 1.30 2.25
N ARG A 185 -13.76 1.42 3.34
CA ARG A 185 -13.27 1.17 4.70
C ARG A 185 -12.99 -0.32 4.93
N GLU A 186 -13.89 -1.18 4.45
CA GLU A 186 -13.75 -2.63 4.52
C GLU A 186 -12.48 -3.12 3.80
N ASP A 187 -12.13 -2.53 2.65
CA ASP A 187 -10.89 -2.87 1.94
C ASP A 187 -9.62 -2.53 2.75
N PHE A 188 -9.62 -1.40 3.47
CA PHE A 188 -8.50 -1.04 4.37
C PHE A 188 -8.47 -1.90 5.63
N GLU A 189 -9.64 -2.32 6.15
CA GLU A 189 -9.74 -3.26 7.25
C GLU A 189 -9.22 -4.65 6.84
N ARG A 190 -9.54 -5.11 5.62
CA ARG A 190 -9.06 -6.37 5.05
C ARG A 190 -7.55 -6.40 4.81
N THR A 191 -6.96 -5.25 4.47
CA THR A 191 -5.51 -5.11 4.26
C THR A 191 -4.74 -4.80 5.55
N GLY A 192 -5.42 -4.55 6.67
CA GLY A 192 -4.80 -4.21 7.94
C GLY A 192 -4.26 -2.77 8.01
N LEU A 193 -4.67 -1.91 7.09
CA LEU A 193 -4.17 -0.53 6.94
C LEU A 193 -4.98 0.52 7.70
N SER A 194 -6.02 0.10 8.43
CA SER A 194 -6.91 1.00 9.19
C SER A 194 -6.22 1.87 10.24
N ASN A 195 -5.02 1.50 10.69
CA ASN A 195 -4.24 2.28 11.66
C ASN A 195 -3.51 3.46 11.01
N VAL A 196 -3.19 3.38 9.72
CA VAL A 196 -2.42 4.40 8.98
C VAL A 196 -3.34 5.27 8.14
N VAL A 197 -4.40 4.68 7.59
CA VAL A 197 -5.37 5.37 6.73
C VAL A 197 -6.52 5.91 7.55
N ILE A 198 -6.73 7.22 7.49
CA ILE A 198 -7.90 7.88 8.07
C ILE A 198 -8.82 8.30 6.94
N VAL A 199 -9.89 7.53 6.75
CA VAL A 199 -10.93 7.81 5.75
C VAL A 199 -11.93 8.82 6.28
N ARG A 200 -12.11 9.95 5.59
CA ARG A 200 -13.17 10.93 5.88
C ARG A 200 -14.16 11.00 4.72
N VAL A 201 -15.46 10.91 5.02
CA VAL A 201 -16.50 10.98 4.00
C VAL A 201 -17.14 12.37 4.00
N ARG A 202 -17.06 13.11 2.89
CA ARG A 202 -17.71 14.43 2.70
C ARG A 202 -18.01 14.70 1.23
N ASP A 203 -19.12 15.37 0.95
CA ASP A 203 -19.49 15.86 -0.39
C ASP A 203 -18.53 16.98 -0.85
N ILE A 204 -18.09 16.92 -2.11
CA ILE A 204 -17.26 17.94 -2.75
C ILE A 204 -18.15 18.64 -3.77
N GLN A 205 -18.99 19.56 -3.30
CA GLN A 205 -19.56 20.56 -4.20
C GLN A 205 -18.47 21.60 -4.54
N CYS A 206 -18.32 21.81 -5.84
CA CYS A 206 -17.23 22.49 -6.55
C CYS A 206 -17.12 24.00 -6.25
N VAL A 207 -16.70 24.38 -5.03
CA VAL A 207 -16.31 25.78 -4.73
C VAL A 207 -14.89 25.87 -4.15
N ARG A 208 -14.34 24.75 -3.66
CA ARG A 208 -12.98 24.65 -3.13
C ARG A 208 -12.39 23.29 -3.47
N GLY A 209 -11.99 23.12 -4.73
CA GLY A 209 -11.19 21.97 -5.15
C GLY A 209 -9.85 21.99 -4.41
N PHE A 210 -9.57 20.96 -3.64
CA PHE A 210 -8.27 20.74 -3.02
C PHE A 210 -7.82 19.32 -3.41
N LEU A 211 -7.17 19.18 -4.57
CA LEU A 211 -6.06 18.24 -4.66
C LEU A 211 -4.85 19.04 -4.18
N MET A 212 -4.65 19.08 -2.86
CA MET A 212 -3.50 19.72 -2.26
C MET A 212 -2.94 18.70 -1.29
N ILE A 213 -1.95 17.95 -1.79
CA ILE A 213 -1.17 17.04 -0.96
C ILE A 213 -0.25 17.96 -0.14
N PHE A 214 -0.68 18.32 1.06
CA PHE A 214 0.20 18.94 2.04
C PHE A 214 1.11 17.85 2.58
N VAL A 215 2.42 18.03 2.40
CA VAL A 215 3.45 17.27 3.10
C VAL A 215 3.91 18.17 4.24
N GLU A 216 3.40 17.95 5.45
CA GLU A 216 4.06 18.47 6.65
C GLU A 216 5.10 17.44 7.10
N GLY A 217 6.35 17.88 7.23
CA GLY A 217 7.51 17.11 7.67
C GLY A 217 8.13 17.68 8.92
#